data_AF-A0A4Z2CQ67-F1
#
_entry.id   AF-A0A4Z2CQ67-F1
#
_cell.length_a   1.000
_cell.length_b   1.000
_cell.length_c   1.000
_cell.angle_alpha   90.00
_cell.angle_beta   90.00
_cell.angle_gamma   90.00
#
_symmetry.space_group_name_H-M   'P 1'
#
loop_
_entity.id
_entity.type
_entity.pdbx_description
1 polymer ?
#
loop_
_entity_poly.entity_id
_entity_poly.type
_entity_poly.pdbx_seq_one_letter_code
_entity_poly.pdbx_strand_id
1 'polypeptide(L)'
;MSFNRFKFIWYMEFIHRMWGRTIGAAFVFPAVYFFYKGYFSSKMKYRVFIYGGLIGLQGVLGWLMVRSGLKEPRRPAGLSANENYVGVPRVDHYWLCAHLISAIVLYSLLLWNSFSHLASHPEVKPFNGVKQLKALGHTGKALTLATIIY
;
A
#
# COMPACT_ATOMS: atom_id res chain seq x y z
N MET A 1 8.36 29.31 2.23
CA MET A 1 7.70 28.32 3.11
C MET A 1 7.95 28.72 4.55
N SER A 2 6.96 28.72 5.45
CA SER A 2 7.20 29.03 6.86
C SER A 2 7.87 27.85 7.58
N PHE A 3 8.67 28.11 8.60
CA PHE A 3 9.40 27.10 9.36
C PHE A 3 8.48 26.06 10.01
N ASN A 4 7.35 26.49 10.57
CA ASN A 4 6.36 25.59 11.17
C ASN A 4 5.75 24.63 10.13
N ARG A 5 5.46 25.12 8.92
CA ARG A 5 4.94 24.29 7.83
C ARG A 5 5.98 23.26 7.37
N PHE A 6 7.26 23.62 7.33
CA PHE A 6 8.34 22.69 7.06
C PHE A 6 8.41 21.56 8.09
N LYS A 7 8.43 21.91 9.38
CA LYS A 7 8.44 20.92 10.47
C LYS A 7 7.28 19.95 10.35
N PHE A 8 6.06 20.44 10.15
CA PHE A 8 4.88 19.59 10.03
C PHE A 8 5.02 18.57 8.90
N ILE A 9 5.39 19.01 7.69
CA ILE A 9 5.56 18.12 6.53
C ILE A 9 6.66 17.09 6.81
N TRP A 10 7.79 17.55 7.35
CA TRP A 10 8.92 16.68 7.67
C TRP A 10 8.55 15.61 8.70
N TYR A 11 7.87 15.97 9.79
CA TYR A 11 7.45 15.01 10.82
C TYR A 11 6.46 13.99 10.28
N MET A 12 5.47 14.42 9.50
CA MET A 12 4.50 13.50 8.89
C MET A 12 5.20 12.49 7.98
N GLU A 13 6.12 12.95 7.13
CA GLU A 13 6.86 12.06 6.23
C GLU A 13 7.82 11.14 6.98
N PHE A 14 8.51 11.65 7.99
CA PHE A 14 9.40 10.85 8.84
C PHE A 14 8.63 9.75 9.59
N ILE A 15 7.55 10.11 10.27
CA ILE A 15 6.71 9.17 11.04
C ILE A 15 6.12 8.13 10.10
N HIS A 16 5.58 8.54 8.95
CA HIS A 16 5.03 7.59 7.97
C HIS A 16 6.08 6.58 7.48
N ARG A 17 7.31 7.01 7.20
CA ARG A 17 8.41 6.10 6.83
C ARG A 17 8.80 5.16 7.97
N MET A 18 8.89 5.66 9.20
CA MET A 18 9.20 4.81 10.36
C MET A 18 8.09 3.79 10.57
N TRP A 19 6.83 4.21 10.44
CA TRP A 19 5.66 3.36 10.58
C TRP A 19 5.67 2.22 9.55
N GLY A 20 5.99 2.51 8.28
CA GLY A 20 6.14 1.49 7.25
C GLY A 20 7.20 0.44 7.59
N ARG A 21 8.36 0.86 8.12
CA ARG A 21 9.43 -0.07 8.56
C ARG A 21 8.99 -0.91 9.75
N THR A 22 8.33 -0.29 10.73
CA THR A 22 7.81 -0.99 11.91
C THR A 22 6.77 -2.05 11.51
N ILE A 23 5.84 -1.73 10.61
CA ILE A 23 4.88 -2.70 10.07
C ILE A 23 5.61 -3.84 9.35
N GLY A 24 6.61 -3.51 8.52
CA GLY A 24 7.43 -4.52 7.84
C GLY A 24 8.12 -5.47 8.83
N ALA A 25 8.75 -4.93 9.88
CA ALA A 25 9.38 -5.73 10.93
C ALA A 25 8.38 -6.57 11.72
N ALA A 26 7.23 -5.98 12.09
CA ALA A 26 6.15 -6.66 12.80
C ALA A 26 5.49 -7.77 11.97
N PHE A 27 5.60 -7.72 10.64
CA PHE A 27 5.20 -8.80 9.75
C PHE A 27 6.31 -9.87 9.62
N VAL A 28 7.54 -9.44 9.32
CA VAL A 28 8.65 -10.34 8.99
C VAL A 28 9.09 -11.18 10.19
N PHE A 29 9.24 -10.60 11.38
CA PHE A 29 9.74 -11.38 12.53
C PHE A 29 8.81 -12.55 12.91
N PRO A 30 7.48 -12.36 13.09
CA PRO A 30 6.58 -13.47 13.35
C PRO A 30 6.48 -14.43 12.17
N ALA A 31 6.48 -13.91 10.92
CA ALA A 31 6.42 -14.75 9.73
C ALA A 31 7.61 -15.72 9.65
N VAL A 32 8.83 -15.23 9.87
CA VAL A 32 10.05 -16.07 9.88
C VAL A 32 10.00 -17.08 11.02
N TYR A 33 9.60 -16.65 12.22
CA TYR A 33 9.48 -17.54 13.38
C TYR A 33 8.49 -18.68 13.13
N PHE A 34 7.27 -18.38 12.68
CA PHE A 34 6.25 -19.39 12.39
C PHE A 34 6.58 -20.27 11.18
N PHE A 35 7.30 -19.73 10.20
CA PHE A 35 7.78 -20.50 9.07
C PHE A 35 8.82 -21.54 9.52
N TYR A 36 9.80 -21.13 10.34
CA TYR A 36 10.82 -22.01 10.89
C TYR A 36 10.24 -23.08 11.83
N LYS A 37 9.24 -22.71 12.65
CA LYS A 37 8.52 -23.64 13.52
C LYS A 37 7.55 -24.58 12.79
N GLY A 38 7.33 -24.38 11.48
CA GLY A 38 6.42 -25.21 10.69
C GLY A 38 4.94 -25.03 11.02
N TYR A 39 4.54 -23.91 11.66
CA TYR A 39 3.15 -23.66 12.06
C TYR A 39 2.23 -23.32 10.88
N PHE A 40 2.80 -23.02 9.71
CA PHE A 40 2.03 -22.70 8.52
C PHE A 40 1.60 -23.93 7.73
N SER A 41 0.30 -24.05 7.48
CA SER A 41 -0.25 -24.90 6.42
C SER A 41 0.26 -24.47 5.05
N SER A 42 0.26 -25.36 4.05
CA SER A 42 0.74 -25.04 2.69
C SER A 42 0.04 -23.84 2.07
N LYS A 43 -1.27 -23.68 2.33
CA LYS A 43 -2.05 -22.50 1.88
C LYS A 43 -1.60 -21.22 2.59
N MET A 44 -1.30 -21.28 3.89
CA MET A 44 -0.87 -20.12 4.66
C MET A 44 0.53 -19.65 4.23
N LYS A 45 1.46 -20.58 3.93
CA LYS A 45 2.79 -20.22 3.40
C LYS A 45 2.66 -19.36 2.15
N TYR A 46 1.84 -19.77 1.20
CA TYR A 46 1.60 -19.00 -0.03
C TYR A 46 1.02 -17.61 0.25
N ARG A 47 0.05 -17.50 1.16
CA ARG A 47 -0.52 -16.19 1.58
C ARG A 47 0.55 -15.29 2.20
N VAL A 48 1.35 -15.81 3.12
CA VAL A 48 2.43 -15.07 3.79
C VAL A 48 3.46 -14.57 2.77
N PHE A 49 3.83 -15.38 1.78
CA PHE A 49 4.71 -14.94 0.69
C PHE A 49 4.09 -13.81 -0.14
N ILE A 50 2.80 -13.90 -0.49
CA ILE A 50 2.11 -12.81 -1.21
C ILE A 50 2.11 -11.53 -0.36
N TYR A 51 1.76 -11.61 0.91
CA TYR A 51 1.69 -10.43 1.78
C TYR A 51 3.07 -9.80 1.98
N GLY A 52 4.11 -10.63 2.19
CA GLY A 52 5.49 -10.16 2.26
C GLY A 52 5.94 -9.49 0.96
N GLY A 53 5.61 -10.07 -0.19
CA GLY A 53 5.87 -9.47 -1.50
C GLY A 53 5.17 -8.13 -1.70
N LEU A 54 3.90 -8.01 -1.27
CA LEU A 54 3.14 -6.76 -1.32
C LEU A 54 3.71 -5.69 -0.37
N ILE A 55 4.19 -6.06 0.82
CA ILE A 55 4.91 -5.15 1.73
C ILE A 55 6.22 -4.69 1.10
N GLY A 56 6.98 -5.59 0.47
CA GLY A 56 8.18 -5.22 -0.28
C GLY A 56 7.87 -4.25 -1.43
N LEU A 57 6.80 -4.52 -2.18
CA LEU A 57 6.31 -3.65 -3.25
C LEU A 57 5.91 -2.26 -2.73
N GLN A 58 5.30 -2.16 -1.55
CA GLN A 58 5.03 -0.87 -0.90
C GLN A 58 6.32 -0.06 -0.71
N GLY A 59 7.37 -0.70 -0.19
CA GLY A 59 8.68 -0.07 -0.03
C GLY A 59 9.27 0.42 -1.36
N VAL A 60 9.17 -0.40 -2.42
CA VAL A 60 9.64 -0.04 -3.77
C VAL A 60 8.85 1.14 -4.34
N LEU A 61 7.51 1.12 -4.25
CA LEU A 61 6.66 2.20 -4.73
C LEU A 61 6.91 3.49 -3.94
N GLY A 62 7.11 3.42 -2.63
CA GLY A 62 7.44 4.56 -1.79
C GLY A 62 8.81 5.16 -2.16
N TRP A 63 9.78 4.32 -2.52
CA TRP A 63 11.06 4.79 -3.05
C TRP A 63 10.91 5.47 -4.42
N LEU A 64 10.11 4.90 -5.33
CA LEU A 64 9.85 5.50 -6.65
C LEU A 64 9.16 6.86 -6.53
N MET A 65 8.25 7.02 -5.57
CA MET A 65 7.63 8.31 -5.26
C MET A 65 8.69 9.36 -4.90
N VAL A 66 9.58 9.05 -3.94
CA VAL A 66 10.66 9.96 -3.55
C VAL A 66 11.58 10.27 -4.72
N ARG A 67 12.01 9.25 -5.47
CA ARG A 67 12.86 9.40 -6.65
C ARG A 67 12.21 10.32 -7.69
N SER A 68 10.90 10.21 -7.92
CA SER A 68 10.20 11.08 -8.88
C SER A 68 10.16 12.54 -8.44
N GLY A 69 10.10 12.80 -7.12
CA GLY A 69 10.10 14.14 -6.55
C GLY A 69 11.44 14.87 -6.65
N LEU A 70 12.57 14.15 -6.80
CA LEU A 70 13.91 14.75 -6.89
C LEU A 70 14.27 15.30 -8.28
N LYS A 71 13.39 15.16 -9.27
CA LYS A 71 13.61 15.72 -10.62
C LYS A 71 13.56 17.25 -10.58
N GLU A 72 14.35 17.91 -11.43
CA GLU A 72 14.37 19.37 -11.51
C GLU A 72 12.96 19.92 -11.79
N PRO A 73 12.48 20.88 -10.98
CA PRO A 73 11.19 21.51 -11.21
C PRO A 73 11.14 22.18 -12.58
N ARG A 74 10.06 21.94 -13.34
CA ARG A 74 9.83 22.60 -14.63
C ARG A 74 9.87 24.12 -14.45
N ARG A 75 10.85 24.78 -15.08
CA ARG A 75 10.93 26.25 -15.14
C ARG A 75 9.68 26.84 -15.83
N PRO A 76 9.09 27.91 -15.28
CA PRO A 76 7.95 28.59 -15.93
C PRO A 76 8.39 29.25 -17.25
N ALA A 77 7.50 29.24 -18.24
CA ALA A 77 7.73 29.91 -19.51
C ALA A 77 7.78 31.43 -19.30
N GLY A 78 8.85 32.09 -19.76
CA GLY A 78 9.07 33.53 -19.60
C GLY A 78 10.07 33.93 -18.50
N LEU A 79 10.60 32.97 -17.72
CA LEU A 79 11.69 33.24 -16.79
C LEU A 79 13.02 33.39 -17.55
N SER A 80 13.82 34.41 -17.22
CA SER A 80 15.14 34.60 -17.82
C SER A 80 16.07 33.43 -17.52
N ALA A 81 16.96 33.07 -18.46
CA ALA A 81 17.93 31.97 -18.30
C ALA A 81 18.84 32.17 -17.06
N ASN A 82 19.01 33.41 -16.62
CA ASN A 82 19.91 33.80 -15.55
C ASN A 82 19.20 33.93 -14.19
N GLU A 83 17.89 33.68 -14.14
CA GLU A 83 17.09 33.81 -12.93
C GLU A 83 17.06 32.47 -12.16
N ASN A 84 17.36 32.54 -10.86
CA ASN A 84 17.37 31.38 -9.98
C ASN A 84 15.93 30.89 -9.73
N TYR A 85 15.61 29.68 -10.20
CA TYR A 85 14.31 29.07 -9.98
C TYR A 85 14.43 27.90 -9.00
N VAL A 86 13.95 28.12 -7.78
CA VAL A 86 13.76 27.05 -6.78
C VAL A 86 12.30 26.61 -6.89
N GLY A 87 12.00 25.72 -7.83
CA GLY A 87 10.65 25.18 -7.96
C GLY A 87 10.30 24.18 -6.85
N VAL A 88 9.03 23.79 -6.78
CA VAL A 88 8.55 22.85 -5.77
C VAL A 88 8.71 21.41 -6.28
N PRO A 89 9.42 20.54 -5.54
CA PRO A 89 9.47 19.10 -5.80
C PRO A 89 8.06 18.51 -5.85
N ARG A 90 7.74 17.74 -6.90
CA ARG A 90 6.43 17.09 -7.07
C ARG A 90 6.62 15.62 -7.39
N VAL A 91 5.98 14.77 -6.59
CA VAL A 91 5.92 13.33 -6.82
C VAL A 91 4.99 13.04 -7.99
N ASP A 92 5.38 12.14 -8.89
CA ASP A 92 4.52 11.73 -10.01
C ASP A 92 3.25 11.04 -9.48
N HIS A 93 2.07 11.49 -9.93
CA HIS A 93 0.78 11.02 -9.40
C HIS A 93 0.53 9.52 -9.65
N TYR A 94 1.14 8.96 -10.71
CA TYR A 94 1.06 7.53 -11.00
C TYR A 94 1.65 6.66 -9.89
N TRP A 95 2.80 7.03 -9.34
CA TRP A 95 3.43 6.27 -8.24
C TRP A 95 2.65 6.42 -6.94
N LEU A 96 2.13 7.62 -6.68
CA LEU A 96 1.27 7.89 -5.52
C LEU A 96 0.00 7.04 -5.56
N CYS A 97 -0.68 7.00 -6.71
CA CYS A 97 -1.89 6.20 -6.92
C CYS A 97 -1.59 4.70 -6.81
N ALA A 98 -0.53 4.22 -7.47
CA ALA A 98 -0.09 2.83 -7.38
C ALA A 98 0.23 2.40 -5.94
N HIS A 99 0.91 3.25 -5.18
CA HIS A 99 1.23 3.01 -3.77
C HIS A 99 -0.04 2.88 -2.92
N LEU A 100 -0.98 3.80 -3.07
CA LEU A 100 -2.24 3.79 -2.31
C LEU A 100 -3.09 2.55 -2.64
N ILE A 101 -3.27 2.22 -3.92
CA ILE A 101 -4.08 1.08 -4.33
C ILE A 101 -3.49 -0.22 -3.81
N SER A 102 -2.18 -0.40 -3.97
CA SER A 102 -1.53 -1.62 -3.46
C SER A 102 -1.54 -1.69 -1.93
N ALA A 103 -1.56 -0.55 -1.22
CA ALA A 103 -1.70 -0.51 0.24
C ALA A 103 -3.11 -0.96 0.66
N ILE A 104 -4.15 -0.51 -0.05
CA ILE A 104 -5.54 -0.90 0.19
C ILE A 104 -5.74 -2.39 -0.09
N VAL A 105 -5.17 -2.90 -1.19
CA VAL A 105 -5.19 -4.33 -1.51
C VAL A 105 -4.50 -5.15 -0.42
N LEU A 106 -3.29 -4.75 0.00
CA LEU A 106 -2.57 -5.42 1.08
C LEU A 106 -3.37 -5.43 2.38
N TYR A 107 -3.91 -4.27 2.79
CA TYR A 107 -4.71 -4.15 4.01
C TYR A 107 -5.96 -5.03 3.97
N SER A 108 -6.68 -5.03 2.84
CA SER A 108 -7.87 -5.87 2.65
C SER A 108 -7.56 -7.36 2.74
N LEU A 109 -6.43 -7.78 2.18
CA LEU A 109 -5.98 -9.17 2.22
C LEU A 109 -5.56 -9.59 3.64
N LEU A 110 -4.83 -8.74 4.36
CA LEU A 110 -4.46 -9.00 5.74
C LEU A 110 -5.69 -9.07 6.63
N LEU A 111 -6.63 -8.13 6.47
CA LEU A 111 -7.88 -8.08 7.24
C LEU A 111 -8.75 -9.31 6.96
N TRP A 112 -8.90 -9.70 5.69
CA TRP A 112 -9.58 -10.94 5.30
C TRP A 112 -8.94 -12.17 5.93
N ASN A 113 -7.60 -12.25 5.91
CA ASN A 113 -6.89 -13.36 6.52
C ASN A 113 -7.11 -13.42 8.03
N SER A 114 -7.03 -12.28 8.72
CA SER A 114 -7.31 -12.17 10.16
C SER A 114 -8.73 -12.65 10.48
N PHE A 115 -9.75 -12.18 9.75
CA PHE A 115 -11.12 -12.66 9.97
C PHE A 115 -11.28 -14.14 9.67
N SER A 116 -10.60 -14.68 8.65
CA SER A 116 -10.67 -16.12 8.35
C SER A 116 -10.13 -17.01 9.47
N HIS A 117 -9.32 -16.46 10.38
CA HIS A 117 -8.79 -17.17 11.54
C HIS A 117 -9.48 -16.82 12.86
N LEU A 118 -9.97 -15.58 13.01
CA LEU A 118 -10.60 -15.10 14.24
C LEU A 118 -12.12 -15.29 14.25
N ALA A 119 -12.78 -15.20 13.10
CA ALA A 119 -14.22 -15.35 13.01
C ALA A 119 -14.58 -16.84 12.88
N SER A 120 -15.41 -17.33 13.80
CA SER A 120 -16.06 -18.63 13.65
C SER A 120 -17.21 -18.48 12.66
N HIS A 121 -17.05 -19.02 11.46
CA HIS A 121 -18.10 -19.00 10.45
C HIS A 121 -18.97 -20.26 10.57
N PRO A 122 -20.29 -20.14 10.76
CA PRO A 122 -21.18 -21.29 10.68
C PRO A 122 -21.13 -21.86 9.26
N GLU A 123 -21.27 -23.19 9.13
CA GLU A 123 -21.34 -23.82 7.81
C GLU A 123 -22.57 -23.30 7.04
N VAL A 124 -22.31 -22.63 5.92
CA VAL A 124 -23.37 -22.16 5.03
C VAL A 124 -23.67 -23.27 4.02
N LYS A 125 -24.89 -23.81 4.07
CA LYS A 125 -25.35 -24.78 3.08
C LYS A 125 -25.42 -24.11 1.70
N PRO A 126 -24.86 -24.73 0.64
CA PRO A 126 -24.91 -24.16 -0.69
C PRO A 126 -26.36 -24.08 -1.17
N PHE A 127 -26.74 -22.94 -1.74
CA PHE A 127 -28.05 -22.69 -2.34
C PHE A 127 -27.91 -22.29 -3.82
N ASN A 128 -29.01 -22.41 -4.56
CA ASN A 128 -29.07 -21.99 -5.96
C ASN A 128 -28.91 -20.46 -6.03
N GLY A 129 -27.74 -20.00 -6.48
CA GLY A 129 -27.41 -18.57 -6.55
C GLY A 129 -26.05 -18.20 -5.94
N VAL A 130 -25.39 -19.11 -5.22
CA VAL A 130 -24.05 -18.84 -4.61
C VAL A 130 -23.04 -18.35 -5.65
N LYS A 131 -23.07 -18.86 -6.89
CA LYS A 131 -22.17 -18.40 -7.97
C LYS A 131 -22.44 -16.94 -8.36
N GLN A 132 -23.72 -16.57 -8.53
CA GLN A 132 -24.12 -15.20 -8.87
C GLN A 132 -23.79 -14.24 -7.73
N LEU A 133 -24.04 -14.62 -6.48
CA LEU A 133 -23.69 -13.82 -5.31
C LEU A 133 -22.18 -13.58 -5.21
N LYS A 134 -21.36 -14.60 -5.45
CA LYS A 134 -19.90 -14.45 -5.51
C LYS A 134 -19.49 -13.51 -6.65
N ALA A 135 -20.08 -13.66 -7.84
CA ALA A 135 -19.80 -12.78 -8.97
C ALA A 135 -20.11 -11.32 -8.63
N LEU A 136 -21.31 -11.03 -8.09
CA LEU A 136 -21.69 -9.70 -7.63
C LEU A 136 -20.74 -9.15 -6.57
N GLY A 137 -20.32 -9.99 -5.62
CA GLY A 137 -19.35 -9.61 -4.59
C GLY A 137 -17.97 -9.27 -5.16
N HIS A 138 -17.50 -10.00 -6.17
CA HIS A 138 -16.25 -9.69 -6.87
C HIS A 138 -16.36 -8.42 -7.71
N THR A 139 -17.48 -8.23 -8.43
CA THR A 139 -17.75 -7.02 -9.20
C THR A 139 -17.84 -5.79 -8.30
N GLY A 140 -18.50 -5.89 -7.14
CA GLY A 140 -18.57 -4.78 -6.17
C GLY A 140 -17.19 -4.34 -5.70
N LYS A 141 -16.31 -5.30 -5.35
CA LYS A 141 -14.91 -5.00 -4.99
C LYS A 141 -14.15 -4.32 -6.14
N ALA A 142 -14.34 -4.79 -7.36
CA ALA A 142 -13.68 -4.22 -8.54
C ALA A 142 -14.14 -2.78 -8.81
N LEU A 143 -15.45 -2.52 -8.69
CA LEU A 143 -16.02 -1.19 -8.83
C LEU A 143 -15.49 -0.22 -7.75
N THR A 144 -15.42 -0.65 -6.48
CA THR A 144 -14.84 0.17 -5.41
C THR A 144 -13.37 0.50 -5.67
N LEU A 145 -12.58 -0.45 -6.20
CA LEU A 145 -11.20 -0.17 -6.59
C LEU A 145 -11.12 0.79 -7.78
N ALA A 146 -12.02 0.66 -8.76
CA ALA A 146 -12.09 1.58 -9.89
C ALA A 146 -12.39 3.02 -9.46
N THR A 147 -13.27 3.22 -8.46
CA THR A 147 -13.56 4.56 -7.91
C THR A 147 -12.40 5.19 -7.14
N ILE A 148 -11.39 4.43 -6.77
CA ILE A 148 -10.18 4.96 -6.10
C ILE A 148 -9.16 5.43 -7.14
N ILE A 149 -9.21 4.89 -8.36
CA ILE A 149 -8.29 5.21 -9.46
C ILE A 149 -8.71 6.51 -10.19
N TYR A 150 -10.02 6.78 -10.26
CA TYR A 150 -10.62 7.89 -11.00
C TYR A 150 -11.00 9.03 -10.06
#